data_AF-A0A151EH66-F1
#
_entry.id   AF-A0A151EH66-F1
#
_cell.length_a   1.000
_cell.length_b   1.000
_cell.length_c   1.000
_cell.angle_alpha   90.00
_cell.angle_beta   90.00
_cell.angle_gamma   90.00
#
_symmetry.space_group_name_H-M   'P 1'
#
loop_
_entity.id
_entity.type
_entity.pdbx_description
1 polymer ?
#
loop_
_entity_poly.entity_id
_entity_poly.type
_entity_poly.pdbx_seq_one_letter_code
_entity_poly.pdbx_strand_id
1 'polypeptide(L)' 'MVQIETHLVKKIARDNIVCINCNKDIAKGKVYHHEEGVKEHLHSLLARNFCSDCYSKYGEKKLLVGKNL' A
#
# COMPACT_ATOMS: atom_id res chain seq x y z
N MET A 1 -16.48 -5.29 15.22
CA MET A 1 -15.17 -5.10 14.57
C MET A 1 -15.44 -4.51 13.20
N VAL A 2 -15.02 -3.26 12.98
CA VAL A 2 -15.28 -2.56 11.70
C VAL A 2 -14.14 -2.92 10.76
N GLN A 3 -14.40 -3.83 9.82
CA GLN A 3 -13.47 -4.09 8.74
C GLN A 3 -13.55 -2.93 7.75
N ILE A 4 -12.55 -2.06 7.75
CA ILE A 4 -12.42 -1.02 6.74
C ILE A 4 -12.03 -1.70 5.42
N GLU A 5 -12.89 -1.60 4.43
CA GLU A 5 -12.60 -2.07 3.08
C GLU A 5 -11.53 -1.17 2.45
N THR A 6 -10.41 -1.76 2.04
CA THR A 6 -9.26 -1.02 1.48
C THR A 6 -8.86 -1.58 0.12
N HIS A 7 -8.23 -0.75 -0.70
CA HIS A 7 -7.68 -1.13 -2.01
C HIS A 7 -6.33 -0.45 -2.24
N LEU A 8 -5.59 -0.86 -3.28
CA LEU A 8 -4.29 -0.32 -3.63
C LEU A 8 -4.38 0.60 -4.86
N VAL A 9 -4.07 1.87 -4.67
CA VAL A 9 -4.00 2.85 -5.75
C VAL A 9 -2.56 3.09 -6.20
N LYS A 10 -2.37 3.17 -7.51
CA LYS A 10 -1.08 3.48 -8.11
C LYS A 10 -0.75 4.96 -7.92
N LYS A 11 0.41 5.27 -7.34
CA LYS A 11 0.90 6.64 -7.09
C LYS A 11 2.37 6.79 -7.49
N ILE A 12 2.82 8.05 -7.58
CA ILE A 12 4.22 8.41 -7.77
C ILE A 12 4.77 8.92 -6.43
N ALA A 13 5.89 8.34 -6.01
CA ALA A 13 6.56 8.68 -4.75
C ALA A 13 7.02 10.15 -4.77
N ARG A 14 6.48 10.96 -3.85
CA ARG A 14 6.91 12.37 -3.70
C ARG A 14 8.23 12.50 -2.95
N ASP A 15 8.55 11.52 -2.11
CA ASP A 15 9.81 11.35 -1.38
C ASP A 15 10.16 9.86 -1.31
N ASN A 16 11.30 9.52 -0.71
CA ASN A 16 11.70 8.13 -0.52
C ASN A 16 10.75 7.45 0.47
N ILE A 17 10.14 6.35 0.06
CA ILE A 17 9.24 5.54 0.89
C ILE A 17 9.70 4.09 0.91
N VAL A 18 9.27 3.33 1.91
CA VAL A 18 9.65 1.92 2.06
C VAL A 18 8.45 1.02 1.73
N CYS A 19 8.70 -0.02 0.94
CA CYS A 19 7.72 -1.07 0.69
C CYS A 19 7.51 -1.92 1.95
N ILE A 20 6.29 -2.01 2.46
CA ILE A 20 5.99 -2.76 3.69
C ILE A 20 6.17 -4.27 3.52
N ASN A 21 5.97 -4.80 2.31
CA ASN A 21 6.07 -6.24 2.07
C ASN A 21 7.52 -6.74 1.96
N CYS A 22 8.43 -5.95 1.38
CA CYS A 22 9.80 -6.40 1.11
C CYS A 22 10.90 -5.50 1.69
N ASN A 23 10.52 -4.43 2.39
CA ASN A 23 11.42 -3.44 3.00
C ASN A 23 12.39 -2.76 2.02
N LYS A 24 12.12 -2.81 0.71
CA LYS A 24 12.90 -2.09 -0.29
C LYS A 24 12.52 -0.61 -0.32
N ASP A 25 13.52 0.23 -0.49
CA ASP A 25 13.33 1.64 -0.78
C ASP A 25 12.71 1.85 -2.16
N ILE A 26 11.75 2.76 -2.21
CA ILE A 26 11.11 3.27 -3.40
C ILE A 26 11.54 4.73 -3.52
N ALA A 27 12.44 4.99 -4.46
CA ALA A 27 12.96 6.33 -4.66
C ALA A 27 11.87 7.32 -5.11
N LYS A 28 12.08 8.61 -4.78
CA LYS A 28 11.29 9.72 -5.32
C LYS A 28 11.14 9.62 -6.84
N GLY A 29 9.92 9.87 -7.33
CA GLY A 29 9.57 9.77 -8.75
C GLY A 29 9.27 8.35 -9.23
N LYS A 30 9.44 7.31 -8.40
CA LYS A 30 9.07 5.93 -8.76
C LYS A 30 7.60 5.64 -8.46
N VAL A 31 7.05 4.69 -9.21
CA VAL A 31 5.70 4.16 -9.02
C VAL A 31 5.65 3.28 -7.78
N TYR A 32 4.57 3.42 -7.02
CA TYR A 32 4.22 2.53 -5.91
C TYR A 32 2.69 2.37 -5.83
N HIS A 33 2.27 1.48 -4.95
CA HIS A 33 0.87 1.17 -4.67
C HIS A 33 0.57 1.54 -3.22
N HIS A 34 -0.32 2.51 -3.02
CA HIS A 34 -0.72 3.04 -1.71
C HIS A 34 -2.06 2.45 -1.30
N GLU A 35 -2.20 2.05 -0.04
CA GLU A 35 -3.47 1.61 0.52
C GLU A 35 -4.39 2.78 0.82
N GLU A 36 -5.61 2.74 0.31
CA GLU A 36 -6.68 3.69 0.59
C GLU A 36 -7.93 2.95 1.04
N GLY A 37 -8.72 3.59 1.90
CA GLY A 37 -10.05 3.08 2.26
C GLY A 37 -11.06 3.40 1.16
N VAL A 38 -11.93 2.44 0.86
CA VAL A 38 -12.92 2.55 -0.23
C VAL A 38 -14.07 3.48 0.15
N LYS A 39 -14.59 3.35 1.37
CA LYS A 39 -15.73 4.13 1.88
C LYS A 39 -15.35 5.10 2.98
N GLU A 40 -14.25 4.85 3.65
CA GLU A 40 -13.80 5.59 4.82
C GLU A 40 -12.39 6.12 4.59
N HIS A 41 -12.10 7.29 5.17
CA HIS A 41 -10.76 7.85 5.07
C HIS A 41 -9.78 7.02 5.92
N LEU A 42 -8.81 6.37 5.26
CA LEU A 42 -7.75 5.66 5.96
C LEU A 42 -6.69 6.66 6.40
N HIS A 43 -6.55 6.85 7.71
CA HIS A 43 -5.48 7.69 8.26
C HIS A 43 -4.11 7.24 7.74
N SER A 44 -3.27 8.21 7.37
CA SER A 44 -1.98 7.96 6.71
C SER A 44 -1.04 7.04 7.52
N LEU A 45 -1.16 7.02 8.85
CA LEU A 45 -0.40 6.12 9.74
C LEU A 45 -0.77 4.64 9.58
N LEU A 46 -1.99 4.37 9.10
CA LEU A 46 -2.50 3.02 8.86
C LEU A 46 -2.35 2.57 7.42
N ALA A 47 -2.08 3.51 6.50
CA ALA A 47 -1.97 3.29 5.07
C ALA A 47 -0.61 2.70 4.70
N ARG A 48 -0.64 1.54 4.03
CA ARG A 48 0.56 0.82 3.61
C ARG A 48 1.03 1.25 2.23
N ASN A 49 2.33 1.12 1.99
CA ASN A 49 2.96 1.38 0.69
C ASN A 49 3.61 0.09 0.18
N PHE A 50 3.40 -0.23 -1.10
CA PHE A 50 3.95 -1.41 -1.74
C PHE A 50 4.65 -1.03 -3.03
N CYS A 51 5.83 -1.61 -3.29
CA CYS A 51 6.52 -1.40 -4.56
C CYS A 51 5.80 -2.14 -5.70
N SER A 52 6.01 -1.67 -6.93
CA SER A 52 5.46 -2.30 -8.14
C SER A 52 5.84 -3.77 -8.26
N ASP A 53 7.06 -4.16 -7.88
CA ASP A 53 7.50 -5.56 -7.93
C ASP A 53 6.63 -6.46 -7.06
N CYS A 54 6.33 -6.02 -5.83
CA CYS A 54 5.48 -6.78 -4.91
C CYS A 54 4.05 -6.83 -5.44
N TYR A 55 3.54 -5.71 -5.94
CA TYR A 55 2.20 -5.66 -6.51
C TYR A 55 2.05 -6.60 -7.70
N SER A 56 2.98 -6.59 -8.65
CA SER A 56 2.97 -7.48 -9.81
C SER A 56 3.12 -8.96 -9.43
N LYS A 57 3.88 -9.28 -8.38
CA LYS A 57 4.13 -10.67 -7.96
C LYS A 57 2.97 -11.28 -7.15
N TYR A 58 2.38 -10.50 -6.25
CA TYR A 58 1.41 -11.02 -5.28
C TYR A 58 -0.03 -10.58 -5.58
N GLY A 59 -0.21 -9.44 -6.25
CA GLY A 59 -1.50 -8.80 -6.46
C GLY A 59 -2.05 -8.16 -5.18
N GLU A 60 -3.08 -7.35 -5.35
CA GLU A 60 -3.72 -6.58 -4.28
C GLU A 60 -4.20 -7.47 -3.12
N LYS A 61 -4.99 -8.51 -3.42
CA LYS A 61 -5.60 -9.37 -2.41
C LYS A 61 -4.56 -9.96 -1.45
N LYS A 62 -3.43 -10.46 -1.96
CA LYS A 62 -2.40 -11.08 -1.10
C LYS A 62 -1.60 -10.06 -0.29
N LEU A 63 -1.38 -8.86 -0.83
CA LEU A 63 -0.65 -7.79 -0.10
C LEU A 63 -1.49 -7.18 1.02
N LEU A 64 -2.82 -7.19 0.86
CA LEU A 64 -3.74 -6.67 1.88
C LEU A 64 -4.07 -7.72 2.96
N VAL A 65 -3.87 -9.02 2.69
CA VAL A 65 -4.00 -10.11 3.67
C VAL A 65 -2.95 -9.92 4.77
N GLY A 66 -3.40 -9.63 5.99
CA GLY A 66 -2.53 -9.33 7.13
C GLY A 66 -3.15 -8.38 8.17
N LYS A 67 -4.34 -7.83 7.92
CA LYS A 67 -5.11 -7.11 8.94
C LYS A 67 -6.37 -7.87 9.34
N ASN A 68 -6.32 -8.43 10.55
CA ASN A 68 -7.43 -8.29 11.49
C ASN A 68 -7.21 -6.93 12.17
N LEU A 69 -7.87 -5.88 11.69
CA LEU A 69 -8.03 -4.63 12.45
C LEU A 69 -9.35 -4.69 13.23
#